data_AF-A0A427ANI4-F1
#
_entry.id   AF-A0A427ANI4-F1
#
_cell.length_a   1.000
_cell.length_b   1.000
_cell.length_c   1.000
_cell.angle_alpha   90.00
_cell.angle_beta   90.00
_cell.angle_gamma   90.00
#
_symmetry.space_group_name_H-M   'P 1'
#
loop_
_entity.id
_entity.type
_entity.pdbx_description
1 polymer ?
#
loop_
_entity_poly.entity_id
_entity_poly.type
_entity_poly.pdbx_seq_one_letter_code
_entity_poly.pdbx_strand_id
1 'polypeptide(L)'
;MSTAILDSASTHPNEDEEPMELEEEEEVIEEIEVEDGEQQQQNEEEKSQGGNGAKAAQAQEEQPAKIITDPPLALHQSLNGLFDLNGALSEFVRQWHALHHSLDAILSSINRRSRELDAPTEVEKGGTGDHYPLAVSSRAVDRAAELLSICESTGSRALRKFVVSNLSDLDWLRGEVPAALRRAPSPARLVLDAMGRFYLQGRKAYDRPMNDPMVVFRRACILILEFYVLSGCSSVDLDESVKKDAQVAALSWRTRLVNEGGVQVASAVDALGLILFLASFGIPQEFGCTDMYNLLRLSNLKKKADVFRKSSILCEKMPGKIELVAHKSLFKLPIDFHLTGHKLYFTLMLIQYVNPVGASTIHYLECLDTLQL
;
A
#
# COMPACT_ATOMS: atom_id res chain seq x y z
N MET A 1 29.22 63.38 -53.84
CA MET A 1 30.31 62.39 -54.02
C MET A 1 29.89 61.18 -53.21
N SER A 2 29.34 60.14 -53.87
CA SER A 2 30.07 58.89 -54.23
C SER A 2 30.69 58.26 -52.98
N THR A 3 30.41 57.03 -52.52
CA THR A 3 30.07 55.73 -53.13
C THR A 3 29.87 54.80 -51.91
N ALA A 4 28.74 54.13 -51.67
CA ALA A 4 28.27 52.86 -52.22
C ALA A 4 29.17 51.63 -51.92
N ILE A 5 28.50 50.53 -51.50
CA ILE A 5 28.80 49.09 -51.75
C ILE A 5 29.75 48.39 -50.73
N LEU A 6 29.50 47.20 -50.15
CA LEU A 6 28.43 46.19 -50.18
C LEU A 6 28.70 45.10 -49.09
N ASP A 7 27.62 44.47 -48.59
CA ASP A 7 27.42 43.05 -48.20
C ASP A 7 28.38 42.31 -47.22
N SER A 8 27.95 41.35 -46.40
CA SER A 8 26.81 40.43 -46.54
C SER A 8 26.27 39.89 -45.19
N ALA A 9 24.96 39.72 -45.17
CA ALA A 9 24.12 38.69 -44.53
C ALA A 9 24.74 37.64 -43.57
N SER A 10 24.05 37.43 -42.44
CA SER A 10 23.29 36.19 -42.27
C SER A 10 22.17 36.36 -41.25
N THR A 11 20.96 36.13 -41.73
CA THR A 11 19.69 36.10 -41.02
C THR A 11 19.50 34.72 -40.39
N HIS A 12 19.12 34.64 -39.11
CA HIS A 12 18.22 33.57 -38.67
C HIS A 12 17.24 34.13 -37.63
N PRO A 13 15.97 33.68 -37.68
CA PRO A 13 14.81 34.40 -37.19
C PRO A 13 14.34 33.94 -35.82
N ASN A 14 13.44 34.72 -35.25
CA ASN A 14 12.56 34.39 -34.13
C ASN A 14 12.05 32.95 -34.22
N GLU A 15 12.22 32.20 -33.13
CA GLU A 15 11.31 31.13 -32.77
C GLU A 15 10.49 31.63 -31.60
N ASP A 16 9.23 31.90 -31.92
CA ASP A 16 8.15 32.23 -31.02
C ASP A 16 7.94 31.04 -30.06
N GLU A 17 8.17 31.24 -28.77
CA GLU A 17 7.62 30.35 -27.74
C GLU A 17 6.11 30.62 -27.63
N GLU A 18 5.33 29.83 -28.37
CA GLU A 18 3.89 29.73 -28.15
C GLU A 18 3.61 29.21 -26.73
N PRO A 19 2.81 29.91 -25.92
CA PRO A 19 2.36 29.41 -24.63
C PRO A 19 1.31 28.32 -24.87
N MET A 20 1.55 27.13 -24.34
CA MET A 20 0.59 26.02 -24.31
C MET A 20 -0.64 26.45 -23.50
N GLU A 21 -1.69 26.83 -24.21
CA GLU A 21 -3.02 27.11 -23.65
C GLU A 21 -3.57 25.84 -22.98
N LEU A 22 -3.98 26.01 -21.73
CA LEU A 22 -4.67 24.99 -20.95
C LEU A 22 -6.12 24.95 -21.44
N GLU A 23 -6.49 23.92 -22.20
CA GLU A 23 -7.90 23.63 -22.47
C GLU A 23 -8.55 23.13 -21.16
N GLU A 24 -9.34 24.02 -20.55
CA GLU A 24 -10.29 23.69 -19.48
C GLU A 24 -11.45 22.90 -20.10
N GLU A 25 -11.48 21.58 -19.90
CA GLU A 25 -12.68 20.80 -20.19
C GLU A 25 -13.74 21.08 -19.10
N GLU A 26 -14.73 21.91 -19.43
CA GLU A 26 -15.97 22.09 -18.67
C GLU A 26 -16.73 20.76 -18.56
N GLU A 27 -16.91 20.28 -17.33
CA GLU A 27 -17.75 19.13 -17.02
C GLU A 27 -19.23 19.57 -17.05
N VAL A 28 -19.96 19.16 -18.09
CA VAL A 28 -21.41 19.36 -18.21
C VAL A 28 -22.12 18.48 -17.18
N ILE A 29 -22.73 19.11 -16.18
CA ILE A 29 -23.61 18.47 -15.21
C ILE A 29 -25.00 18.36 -15.86
N GLU A 30 -25.41 17.16 -16.26
CA GLU A 30 -26.82 16.89 -16.53
C GLU A 30 -27.57 16.76 -15.20
N GLU A 31 -28.40 17.74 -14.91
CA GLU A 31 -29.41 17.71 -13.85
C GLU A 31 -30.43 16.62 -14.19
N ILE A 32 -30.46 15.54 -13.40
CA ILE A 32 -31.61 14.63 -13.37
C ILE A 32 -32.52 15.09 -12.23
N GLU A 33 -33.60 15.76 -12.61
CA GLU A 33 -34.77 15.98 -11.76
C GLU A 33 -35.34 14.61 -11.34
N VAL A 34 -35.37 14.36 -10.03
CA VAL A 34 -36.12 13.22 -9.47
C VAL A 34 -37.34 13.82 -8.78
N GLU A 35 -38.49 13.67 -9.44
CA GLU A 35 -39.81 13.96 -8.88
C GLU A 35 -40.12 13.03 -7.70
N ASP A 36 -40.63 13.63 -6.63
CA ASP A 36 -41.23 12.98 -5.47
C ASP A 36 -42.48 12.16 -5.87
N GLY A 37 -42.60 10.96 -5.29
CA GLY A 37 -43.79 10.12 -5.41
C GLY A 37 -43.94 9.18 -4.23
N GLU A 38 -44.74 9.59 -3.25
CA GLU A 38 -45.21 8.75 -2.14
C GLU A 38 -46.24 7.67 -2.59
N GLN A 39 -46.51 6.73 -1.67
CA GLN A 39 -47.70 5.85 -1.56
C GLN A 39 -47.67 4.57 -2.43
N GLN A 40 -48.19 3.41 -2.03
CA GLN A 40 -48.88 2.90 -0.83
C GLN A 40 -48.92 1.36 -0.96
N GLN A 41 -49.12 0.67 0.17
CA GLN A 41 -49.50 -0.75 0.24
C GLN A 41 -50.79 -1.05 -0.52
N GLN A 42 -50.88 -2.23 -1.14
CA GLN A 42 -52.15 -2.96 -1.23
C GLN A 42 -51.93 -4.47 -1.39
N ASN A 43 -52.61 -5.20 -0.50
CA ASN A 43 -52.90 -6.62 -0.57
C ASN A 43 -53.83 -6.90 -1.75
N GLU A 44 -53.65 -8.03 -2.43
CA GLU A 44 -54.75 -8.73 -3.11
C GLU A 44 -54.68 -10.24 -2.83
N GLU A 45 -55.61 -10.70 -2.00
CA GLU A 45 -56.11 -12.08 -1.99
C GLU A 45 -57.32 -12.15 -2.94
N GLU A 46 -57.29 -13.03 -3.95
CA GLU A 46 -58.47 -13.73 -4.50
C GLU A 46 -57.97 -15.11 -4.98
N LYS A 47 -58.31 -16.26 -4.39
CA LYS A 47 -59.59 -16.96 -4.15
C LYS A 47 -60.05 -17.83 -5.33
N SER A 48 -60.47 -19.05 -4.95
CA SER A 48 -61.27 -20.05 -5.70
C SER A 48 -60.46 -21.08 -6.51
N GLN A 49 -60.79 -22.37 -6.58
CA GLN A 49 -61.89 -23.16 -6.01
C GLN A 49 -61.58 -24.65 -6.23
N GLY A 50 -62.02 -25.51 -5.29
CA GLY A 50 -62.57 -26.83 -5.63
C GLY A 50 -61.65 -28.06 -5.46
N GLY A 51 -62.03 -28.94 -4.53
CA GLY A 51 -61.51 -30.31 -4.51
C GLY A 51 -61.70 -31.04 -3.17
N ASN A 52 -62.94 -31.46 -2.88
CA ASN A 52 -63.29 -32.28 -1.73
C ASN A 52 -62.51 -33.60 -1.66
N GLY A 53 -62.10 -33.99 -0.45
CA GLY A 53 -61.57 -35.32 -0.17
C GLY A 53 -61.30 -35.56 1.32
N ALA A 54 -62.35 -35.62 2.14
CA ALA A 54 -62.25 -36.08 3.51
C ALA A 54 -62.19 -37.62 3.57
N LYS A 55 -61.21 -38.17 4.30
CA LYS A 55 -61.40 -39.39 5.08
C LYS A 55 -60.36 -39.50 6.19
N ALA A 56 -60.88 -39.61 7.41
CA ALA A 56 -60.16 -39.81 8.66
C ALA A 56 -59.92 -41.30 8.94
N ALA A 57 -58.82 -41.59 9.66
CA ALA A 57 -58.49 -42.75 10.50
C ALA A 57 -56.95 -42.86 10.52
N GLN A 58 -56.19 -43.05 11.61
CA GLN A 58 -56.41 -43.51 12.97
C GLN A 58 -55.15 -43.14 13.79
N ALA A 59 -55.29 -43.04 15.12
CA ALA A 59 -54.18 -42.92 16.07
C ALA A 59 -53.75 -44.29 16.60
N GLN A 60 -52.46 -44.43 16.97
CA GLN A 60 -51.77 -45.38 17.87
C GLN A 60 -50.32 -45.55 17.36
N GLU A 61 -49.23 -45.76 18.10
CA GLU A 61 -48.80 -45.77 19.51
C GLU A 61 -47.27 -46.05 19.43
N GLU A 62 -46.48 -45.77 20.46
CA GLU A 62 -45.01 -45.63 20.43
C GLU A 62 -44.13 -46.91 20.33
N GLN A 63 -42.94 -46.72 19.68
CA GLN A 63 -41.57 -47.28 19.93
C GLN A 63 -41.20 -48.74 19.52
N PRO A 64 -39.90 -49.12 19.28
CA PRO A 64 -38.64 -48.40 19.54
C PRO A 64 -37.61 -48.33 18.37
N ALA A 65 -36.51 -47.62 18.63
CA ALA A 65 -35.40 -47.28 17.74
C ALA A 65 -34.77 -48.44 16.95
N LYS A 66 -34.41 -48.15 15.68
CA LYS A 66 -33.33 -48.85 14.97
C LYS A 66 -32.38 -47.79 14.39
N ILE A 67 -31.29 -47.59 15.12
CA ILE A 67 -30.13 -46.82 14.71
C ILE A 67 -29.48 -47.55 13.52
N ILE A 68 -29.58 -46.96 12.33
CA ILE A 68 -28.61 -47.16 11.26
C ILE A 68 -28.07 -45.78 10.94
N THR A 69 -26.85 -45.54 11.40
CA THR A 69 -26.06 -44.36 11.13
C THR A 69 -25.52 -44.43 9.71
N ASP A 70 -26.24 -43.83 8.76
CA ASP A 70 -25.58 -43.34 7.56
C ASP A 70 -25.26 -41.86 7.80
N PRO A 71 -23.98 -41.44 7.78
CA PRO A 71 -23.64 -40.03 7.81
C PRO A 71 -24.30 -39.36 6.59
N PRO A 72 -24.90 -38.16 6.74
CA PRO A 72 -25.52 -37.47 5.61
C PRO A 72 -24.49 -37.35 4.48
N LEU A 73 -24.82 -37.83 3.28
CA LEU A 73 -24.00 -37.71 2.06
C LEU A 73 -23.42 -36.30 1.88
N ALA A 74 -24.12 -35.27 2.37
CA ALA A 74 -23.69 -33.87 2.40
C ALA A 74 -22.41 -33.60 3.22
N LEU A 75 -22.18 -34.31 4.33
CA LEU A 75 -20.96 -34.14 5.15
C LEU A 75 -19.74 -34.77 4.48
N HIS A 76 -19.89 -35.96 3.89
CA HIS A 76 -18.81 -36.58 3.11
C HIS A 76 -18.47 -35.75 1.88
N GLN A 77 -19.46 -35.19 1.20
CA GLN A 77 -19.24 -34.27 0.08
C GLN A 77 -18.53 -32.98 0.50
N SER A 78 -18.90 -32.40 1.65
CA SER A 78 -18.21 -31.21 2.20
C SER A 78 -16.77 -31.49 2.62
N LEU A 79 -16.53 -32.65 3.26
CA LEU A 79 -15.19 -33.07 3.65
C LEU A 79 -14.30 -33.34 2.42
N ASN A 80 -14.84 -34.02 1.41
CA ASN A 80 -14.12 -34.22 0.15
C ASN A 80 -13.81 -32.88 -0.55
N GLY A 81 -14.76 -31.94 -0.57
CA GLY A 81 -14.52 -30.60 -1.08
C GLY A 81 -13.44 -29.82 -0.32
N LEU A 82 -13.30 -30.05 0.99
CA LEU A 82 -12.23 -29.47 1.79
C LEU A 82 -10.86 -30.10 1.46
N PHE A 83 -10.80 -31.42 1.27
CA PHE A 83 -9.58 -32.11 0.84
C PHE A 83 -9.15 -31.70 -0.57
N ASP A 84 -10.11 -31.56 -1.49
CA ASP A 84 -9.86 -31.09 -2.86
C ASP A 84 -9.33 -29.65 -2.86
N LEU A 85 -9.93 -28.76 -2.06
CA LEU A 85 -9.45 -27.39 -1.90
C LEU A 85 -8.05 -27.35 -1.28
N ASN A 86 -7.78 -28.17 -0.27
CA ASN A 86 -6.46 -28.27 0.35
C ASN A 86 -5.41 -28.79 -0.64
N GLY A 87 -5.79 -29.76 -1.49
CA GLY A 87 -4.96 -30.25 -2.59
C GLY A 87 -4.68 -29.15 -3.62
N ALA A 88 -5.71 -28.40 -4.04
CA ALA A 88 -5.58 -27.29 -4.98
C ALA A 88 -4.70 -26.16 -4.42
N LEU A 89 -4.83 -25.83 -3.13
CA LEU A 89 -3.99 -24.85 -2.44
C LEU A 89 -2.53 -25.31 -2.35
N SER A 90 -2.31 -26.60 -2.04
CA SER A 90 -0.96 -27.16 -1.98
C SER A 90 -0.28 -27.13 -3.34
N GLU A 91 -1.02 -27.45 -4.40
CA GLU A 91 -0.53 -27.38 -5.78
C GLU A 91 -0.28 -25.94 -6.23
N PHE A 92 -1.17 -25.00 -5.87
CA PHE A 92 -0.96 -23.58 -6.11
C PHE A 92 0.32 -23.07 -5.43
N VAL A 93 0.54 -23.40 -4.16
CA VAL A 93 1.75 -23.01 -3.43
C VAL A 93 3.00 -23.61 -4.07
N ARG A 94 2.93 -24.87 -4.52
CA ARG A 94 4.03 -25.53 -5.25
C ARG A 94 4.35 -24.82 -6.56
N GLN A 95 3.32 -24.47 -7.34
CA GLN A 95 3.48 -23.75 -8.60
C GLN A 95 4.01 -22.34 -8.39
N TRP A 96 3.55 -21.65 -7.33
CA TRP A 96 4.06 -20.36 -6.92
C TRP A 96 5.55 -20.42 -6.59
N HIS A 97 5.99 -21.42 -5.81
CA HIS A 97 7.41 -21.61 -5.50
C HIS A 97 8.23 -21.93 -6.75
N ALA A 98 7.71 -22.76 -7.67
CA ALA A 98 8.40 -23.05 -8.93
C ALA A 98 8.55 -21.79 -9.82
N LEU A 99 7.51 -20.95 -9.88
CA LEU A 99 7.57 -19.67 -10.58
C LEU A 99 8.53 -18.70 -9.92
N HIS A 100 8.55 -18.63 -8.59
CA HIS A 100 9.47 -17.77 -7.87
C HIS A 100 10.94 -18.19 -8.11
N HIS A 101 11.19 -19.51 -8.05
CA HIS A 101 12.52 -20.06 -8.35
C HIS A 101 12.95 -19.80 -9.79
N SER A 102 12.03 -19.88 -10.76
CA SER A 102 12.37 -19.57 -12.16
C SER A 102 12.68 -18.08 -12.36
N LEU A 103 11.95 -17.19 -11.68
CA LEU A 103 12.26 -15.76 -11.69
C LEU A 103 13.63 -15.48 -11.06
N ASP A 104 13.97 -16.12 -9.95
CA ASP A 104 15.30 -16.00 -9.31
C ASP A 104 16.42 -16.56 -10.21
N ALA A 105 16.18 -17.66 -10.92
CA ALA A 105 17.10 -18.24 -11.88
C ALA A 105 17.33 -17.31 -13.10
N ILE A 106 16.27 -16.63 -13.56
CA ILE A 106 16.36 -15.62 -14.62
C ILE A 106 17.14 -14.40 -14.13
N LEU A 107 16.82 -13.88 -12.93
CA LEU A 107 17.52 -12.74 -12.35
C LEU A 107 19.01 -13.03 -12.13
N SER A 108 19.35 -14.20 -11.61
CA SER A 108 20.74 -14.63 -11.45
C SER A 108 21.46 -14.81 -12.78
N SER A 109 20.79 -15.33 -13.82
CA SER A 109 21.36 -15.43 -15.17
C SER A 109 21.59 -14.07 -15.83
N ILE A 110 20.67 -13.13 -15.65
CA ILE A 110 20.80 -11.74 -16.13
C ILE A 110 21.97 -11.06 -15.42
N ASN A 111 22.03 -11.18 -14.09
CA ASN A 111 23.13 -10.63 -13.30
C ASN A 111 24.48 -11.24 -13.69
N ARG A 112 24.52 -12.54 -13.98
CA ARG A 112 25.74 -13.21 -14.47
C ARG A 112 26.18 -12.65 -15.83
N ARG A 113 25.28 -12.53 -16.80
CA ARG A 113 25.60 -11.93 -18.11
C ARG A 113 26.02 -10.46 -18.00
N SER A 114 25.38 -9.69 -17.11
CA SER A 114 25.77 -8.31 -16.85
C SER A 114 27.21 -8.22 -16.34
N ARG A 115 27.63 -9.14 -15.46
CA ARG A 115 29.01 -9.21 -14.97
C ARG A 115 30.01 -9.68 -16.03
N GLU A 116 29.61 -10.60 -16.91
CA GLU A 116 30.43 -11.03 -18.06
C GLU A 116 30.64 -9.88 -19.08
N LEU A 117 29.66 -8.97 -19.22
CA LEU A 117 29.75 -7.77 -20.06
C LEU A 117 30.57 -6.63 -19.44
N ASP A 118 30.58 -6.54 -18.10
CA ASP A 118 31.39 -5.56 -17.34
C ASP A 118 32.83 -6.05 -17.05
N ALA A 119 33.17 -7.30 -17.40
CA ALA A 119 34.52 -7.83 -17.20
C ALA A 119 35.51 -7.23 -18.23
N PRO A 120 36.61 -6.58 -17.81
CA PRO A 120 37.61 -6.08 -18.74
C PRO A 120 38.32 -7.25 -19.44
N THR A 121 38.45 -7.14 -20.77
CA THR A 121 39.22 -8.07 -21.60
C THR A 121 40.64 -8.19 -21.06
N GLU A 122 41.02 -9.38 -20.60
CA GLU A 122 42.37 -9.64 -20.08
C GLU A 122 43.41 -9.42 -21.18
N VAL A 123 44.20 -8.36 -21.05
CA VAL A 123 45.52 -8.26 -21.70
C VAL A 123 46.51 -8.79 -20.69
N GLU A 124 47.12 -9.93 -21.00
CA GLU A 124 48.24 -10.49 -20.25
C GLU A 124 49.35 -9.45 -20.07
N LYS A 125 49.78 -9.24 -18.82
CA LYS A 125 51.20 -9.13 -18.44
C LYS A 125 51.38 -9.17 -16.93
N GLY A 126 52.26 -10.06 -16.49
CA GLY A 126 52.59 -10.29 -15.09
C GLY A 126 53.46 -9.20 -14.45
N GLY A 127 53.62 -9.31 -13.14
CA GLY A 127 54.64 -8.58 -12.36
C GLY A 127 54.14 -8.03 -11.02
N THR A 128 54.20 -8.88 -9.99
CA THR A 128 54.48 -8.62 -8.56
C THR A 128 54.07 -7.30 -7.89
N GLY A 129 53.22 -7.43 -6.86
CA GLY A 129 53.38 -6.80 -5.55
C GLY A 129 52.83 -5.39 -5.37
N ASP A 130 51.67 -5.26 -4.72
CA ASP A 130 51.52 -4.61 -3.40
C ASP A 130 50.05 -4.68 -2.94
N HIS A 131 49.88 -4.73 -1.61
CA HIS A 131 48.58 -4.87 -0.94
C HIS A 131 47.83 -3.53 -0.96
N TYR A 132 46.78 -3.42 -1.77
CA TYR A 132 45.82 -2.31 -1.73
C TYR A 132 44.45 -2.86 -1.30
N PRO A 133 43.67 -2.12 -0.48
CA PRO A 133 42.29 -2.49 -0.20
C PRO A 133 41.52 -2.56 -1.53
N LEU A 134 40.94 -3.73 -1.80
CA LEU A 134 40.08 -3.99 -2.95
C LEU A 134 39.15 -2.81 -3.19
N ALA A 135 39.20 -2.27 -4.42
CA ALA A 135 38.33 -1.22 -4.91
C ALA A 135 36.88 -1.50 -4.51
N VAL A 136 36.42 -0.85 -3.43
CA VAL A 136 34.99 -0.59 -3.23
C VAL A 136 34.59 0.17 -4.50
N SER A 137 33.86 -0.53 -5.36
CA SER A 137 33.57 -0.17 -6.75
C SER A 137 33.40 1.34 -6.92
N SER A 138 34.23 1.98 -7.76
CA SER A 138 34.13 3.42 -8.11
C SER A 138 32.68 3.83 -8.36
N ARG A 139 31.92 2.98 -9.06
CA ARG A 139 30.49 3.20 -9.35
C ARG A 139 29.62 3.35 -8.10
N ALA A 140 29.90 2.63 -7.01
CA ALA A 140 29.16 2.75 -5.76
C ALA A 140 29.45 4.07 -5.03
N VAL A 141 30.72 4.51 -5.06
CA VAL A 141 31.13 5.81 -4.51
C VAL A 141 30.51 6.95 -5.32
N ASP A 142 30.56 6.86 -6.65
CA ASP A 142 29.96 7.83 -7.57
C ASP A 142 28.44 7.92 -7.38
N ARG A 143 27.77 6.77 -7.23
CA ARG A 143 26.31 6.68 -6.99
C ARG A 143 25.91 7.29 -5.65
N ALA A 144 26.68 7.08 -4.58
CA ALA A 144 26.41 7.68 -3.27
C ALA A 144 26.63 9.19 -3.29
N ALA A 145 27.67 9.67 -3.99
CA ALA A 145 27.95 11.10 -4.16
C ALA A 145 26.85 11.80 -4.98
N GLU A 146 26.36 11.17 -6.04
CA GLU A 146 25.22 11.66 -6.83
C GLU A 146 23.97 11.79 -5.95
N LEU A 147 23.61 10.75 -5.20
CA LEU A 147 22.47 10.76 -4.28
C LEU A 147 22.57 11.88 -3.24
N LEU A 148 23.75 12.05 -2.65
CA LEU A 148 24.00 13.10 -1.68
C LEU A 148 23.79 14.49 -2.30
N SER A 149 24.38 14.73 -3.48
CA SER A 149 24.22 15.97 -4.24
C SER A 149 22.75 16.27 -4.57
N ILE A 150 21.98 15.24 -4.96
CA ILE A 150 20.53 15.36 -5.21
C ILE A 150 19.78 15.80 -3.94
N CYS A 151 20.09 15.20 -2.79
CA CYS A 151 19.43 15.55 -1.53
C CYS A 151 19.80 16.96 -1.06
N GLU A 152 21.08 17.35 -1.13
CA GLU A 152 21.55 18.68 -0.74
C GLU A 152 21.00 19.80 -1.64
N SER A 153 20.84 19.53 -2.93
CA SER A 153 20.21 20.45 -3.90
C SER A 153 18.68 20.44 -3.88
N THR A 154 18.05 19.64 -3.00
CA THR A 154 16.57 19.48 -2.92
C THR A 154 15.91 19.06 -4.24
N GLY A 155 16.62 18.29 -5.08
CA GLY A 155 16.15 17.87 -6.39
C GLY A 155 15.07 16.78 -6.34
N SER A 156 13.82 17.10 -5.99
CA SER A 156 12.72 16.12 -5.82
C SER A 156 12.48 15.22 -7.05
N ARG A 157 12.54 15.80 -8.25
CA ARG A 157 12.44 15.07 -9.52
C ARG A 157 13.67 14.20 -9.77
N ALA A 158 14.86 14.70 -9.43
CA ALA A 158 16.11 13.95 -9.57
C ALA A 158 16.15 12.77 -8.60
N LEU A 159 15.71 12.95 -7.34
CA LEU A 159 15.60 11.89 -6.34
C LEU A 159 14.69 10.77 -6.82
N ARG A 160 13.50 11.11 -7.34
CA ARG A 160 12.60 10.12 -7.95
C ARG A 160 13.27 9.34 -9.07
N LYS A 161 13.87 10.04 -10.03
CA LYS A 161 14.55 9.41 -11.18
C LYS A 161 15.68 8.50 -10.70
N PHE A 162 16.47 8.97 -9.74
CA PHE A 162 17.55 8.20 -9.14
C PHE A 162 17.03 6.92 -8.51
N VAL A 163 15.97 6.96 -7.70
CA VAL A 163 15.36 5.76 -7.11
C VAL A 163 14.83 4.82 -8.20
N VAL A 164 14.15 5.33 -9.24
CA VAL A 164 13.64 4.54 -10.37
C VAL A 164 14.78 3.80 -11.09
N SER A 165 15.87 4.49 -11.41
CA SER A 165 17.03 3.91 -12.11
C SER A 165 17.75 2.83 -11.29
N ASN A 166 17.49 2.77 -9.99
CA ASN A 166 18.20 1.95 -9.02
C ASN A 166 17.31 0.90 -8.33
N LEU A 167 16.09 0.66 -8.82
CA LEU A 167 15.14 -0.29 -8.24
C LEU A 167 15.62 -1.76 -8.26
N SER A 168 16.65 -2.08 -9.04
CA SER A 168 17.30 -3.40 -9.04
C SER A 168 18.07 -3.69 -7.75
N ASP A 169 18.42 -2.67 -6.97
CA ASP A 169 19.26 -2.77 -5.78
C ASP A 169 18.59 -2.06 -4.59
N LEU A 170 17.50 -2.67 -4.10
CA LEU A 170 16.66 -2.13 -3.04
C LEU A 170 17.36 -2.11 -1.68
N ASP A 171 18.25 -3.07 -1.41
CA ASP A 171 18.98 -3.15 -0.14
C ASP A 171 19.98 -2.00 -0.03
N TRP A 172 20.69 -1.68 -1.11
CA TRP A 172 21.55 -0.49 -1.15
C TRP A 172 20.74 0.80 -0.99
N LEU A 173 19.60 0.93 -1.69
CA LEU A 173 18.74 2.12 -1.55
C LEU A 173 18.25 2.28 -0.11
N ARG A 174 17.86 1.17 0.54
CA ARG A 174 17.44 1.16 1.94
C ARG A 174 18.56 1.55 2.90
N GLY A 175 19.81 1.23 2.59
CA GLY A 175 20.97 1.61 3.37
C GLY A 175 21.35 3.09 3.22
N GLU A 176 21.39 3.59 1.99
CA GLU A 176 22.00 4.89 1.66
C GLU A 176 20.99 6.05 1.62
N VAL A 177 19.80 5.84 1.06
CA VAL A 177 18.81 6.93 0.88
C VAL A 177 18.36 7.56 2.21
N PRO A 178 18.05 6.79 3.27
CA PRO A 178 17.72 7.40 4.56
C PRO A 178 18.83 8.30 5.11
N ALA A 179 20.10 7.96 4.88
CA ALA A 179 21.23 8.76 5.33
C ALA A 179 21.40 10.04 4.50
N ALA A 180 21.27 9.95 3.19
CA ALA A 180 21.32 11.10 2.29
C ALA A 180 20.16 12.07 2.51
N LEU A 181 18.94 11.58 2.78
CA LEU A 181 17.77 12.43 3.05
C LEU A 181 18.00 13.38 4.23
N ARG A 182 18.71 12.95 5.28
CA ARG A 182 19.05 13.81 6.44
C ARG A 182 19.94 15.00 6.09
N ARG A 183 20.58 14.97 4.92
CA ARG A 183 21.49 16.03 4.43
C ARG A 183 20.75 17.11 3.64
N ALA A 184 19.50 16.85 3.26
CA ALA A 184 18.68 17.86 2.59
C ALA A 184 18.38 19.03 3.55
N PRO A 185 18.38 20.29 3.07
CA PRO A 185 17.98 21.46 3.86
C PRO A 185 16.57 21.35 4.46
N SER A 186 15.63 20.78 3.69
CA SER A 186 14.29 20.44 4.14
C SER A 186 13.92 19.04 3.64
N PRO A 187 14.25 17.97 4.40
CA PRO A 187 13.99 16.60 3.99
C PRO A 187 12.51 16.32 3.75
N ALA A 188 11.64 16.88 4.59
CA ALA A 188 10.20 16.72 4.47
C ALA A 188 9.64 17.36 3.21
N ARG A 189 10.07 18.60 2.89
CA ARG A 189 9.66 19.27 1.64
C ARG A 189 10.12 18.50 0.42
N LEU A 190 11.40 18.07 0.42
CA LEU A 190 11.97 17.26 -0.64
C LEU A 190 11.14 16.00 -0.91
N VAL A 191 10.79 15.26 0.14
CA VAL A 191 10.00 14.03 0.04
C VAL A 191 8.57 14.32 -0.40
N LEU A 192 7.92 15.36 0.15
CA LEU A 192 6.57 15.74 -0.25
C LEU A 192 6.51 16.12 -1.74
N ASP A 193 7.42 16.97 -2.21
CA ASP A 193 7.53 17.34 -3.63
C ASP A 193 7.93 16.13 -4.50
N ALA A 194 8.68 15.17 -3.93
CA ALA A 194 9.00 13.91 -4.59
C ALA A 194 7.76 13.01 -4.77
N MET A 195 6.67 13.19 -4.02
CA MET A 195 5.43 12.43 -4.26
C MET A 195 4.68 12.90 -5.52
N GLY A 196 4.81 14.16 -5.91
CA GLY A 196 3.98 14.72 -6.98
C GLY A 196 2.49 14.54 -6.66
N ARG A 197 1.69 14.03 -7.61
CA ARG A 197 0.23 13.82 -7.45
C ARG A 197 -0.24 12.40 -7.76
N PHE A 198 0.65 11.40 -7.75
CA PHE A 198 0.26 10.03 -8.14
C PHE A 198 -0.84 9.44 -7.24
N TYR A 199 -0.91 9.88 -5.99
CA TYR A 199 -1.88 9.40 -5.02
C TYR A 199 -3.33 9.77 -5.36
N LEU A 200 -3.55 10.70 -6.29
CA LEU A 200 -4.87 11.08 -6.82
C LEU A 200 -5.34 10.19 -7.97
N GLN A 201 -4.43 9.40 -8.55
CA GLN A 201 -4.78 8.54 -9.66
C GLN A 201 -5.42 7.25 -9.14
N GLY A 202 -6.61 6.94 -9.65
CA GLY A 202 -7.45 5.89 -9.10
C GLY A 202 -6.99 4.45 -9.32
N ARG A 203 -7.70 3.50 -8.71
CA ARG A 203 -7.31 2.06 -8.73
C ARG A 203 -7.02 1.48 -10.11
N LYS A 204 -7.73 1.94 -11.16
CA LYS A 204 -7.56 1.47 -12.55
C LYS A 204 -6.16 1.74 -13.11
N ALA A 205 -5.44 2.71 -12.55
CA ALA A 205 -4.05 2.97 -12.93
C ALA A 205 -3.08 1.85 -12.50
N TYR A 206 -3.52 0.93 -11.62
CA TYR A 206 -2.76 -0.25 -11.21
C TYR A 206 -3.08 -1.51 -12.03
N ASP A 207 -4.07 -1.47 -12.92
CA ASP A 207 -4.38 -2.58 -13.84
C ASP A 207 -3.37 -2.67 -15.00
N ARG A 208 -2.28 -1.91 -14.91
CA ARG A 208 -1.21 -1.80 -15.90
C ARG A 208 -0.07 -2.78 -15.58
N PRO A 209 0.73 -3.17 -16.59
CA PRO A 209 1.90 -4.02 -16.37
C PRO A 209 2.87 -3.43 -15.33
N MET A 210 3.59 -4.29 -14.61
CA MET A 210 4.52 -3.88 -13.54
C MET A 210 5.65 -2.94 -14.01
N ASN A 211 6.00 -3.01 -15.30
CA ASN A 211 7.02 -2.17 -15.94
C ASN A 211 6.45 -0.88 -16.53
N ASP A 212 5.14 -0.65 -16.43
CA ASP A 212 4.53 0.60 -16.86
C ASP A 212 5.16 1.77 -16.10
N PRO A 213 5.55 2.86 -16.79
CA PRO A 213 6.21 4.00 -16.15
C PRO A 213 5.44 4.55 -14.94
N MET A 214 4.11 4.50 -14.98
CA MET A 214 3.27 4.96 -13.87
C MET A 214 3.39 4.05 -12.65
N VAL A 215 3.36 2.73 -12.85
CA VAL A 215 3.48 1.75 -11.76
C VAL A 215 4.88 1.85 -11.12
N VAL A 216 5.92 1.96 -11.95
CA VAL A 216 7.30 2.16 -11.51
C VAL A 216 7.45 3.46 -10.73
N PHE A 217 6.85 4.55 -11.21
CA PHE A 217 6.86 5.84 -10.55
C PHE A 217 6.26 5.77 -9.13
N ARG A 218 5.10 5.11 -8.99
CA ARG A 218 4.46 4.95 -7.66
C ARG A 218 5.31 4.13 -6.71
N ARG A 219 5.89 3.03 -7.18
CA ARG A 219 6.77 2.18 -6.36
C ARG A 219 7.95 3.00 -5.83
N ALA A 220 8.57 3.82 -6.68
CA ALA A 220 9.65 4.71 -6.25
C ALA A 220 9.18 5.70 -5.18
N CYS A 221 8.00 6.31 -5.34
CA CYS A 221 7.47 7.23 -4.34
C CYS A 221 7.16 6.56 -2.98
N ILE A 222 6.60 5.36 -3.00
CA ILE A 222 6.35 4.57 -1.77
C ILE A 222 7.67 4.22 -1.07
N LEU A 223 8.70 3.86 -1.85
CA LEU A 223 10.05 3.62 -1.30
C LEU A 223 10.65 4.88 -0.70
N ILE A 224 10.48 6.05 -1.34
CA ILE A 224 10.96 7.32 -0.79
C ILE A 224 10.29 7.63 0.56
N LEU A 225 8.97 7.42 0.69
CA LEU A 225 8.29 7.55 1.98
C LEU A 225 8.86 6.61 3.03
N GLU A 226 9.08 5.35 2.66
CA GLU A 226 9.67 4.36 3.54
C GLU A 226 11.08 4.75 4.00
N PHE A 227 11.93 5.21 3.09
CA PHE A 227 13.27 5.68 3.42
C PHE A 227 13.25 6.94 4.28
N TYR A 228 12.27 7.82 4.08
CA TYR A 228 12.07 8.98 4.92
C TYR A 228 11.69 8.58 6.36
N VAL A 229 10.76 7.65 6.55
CA VAL A 229 10.43 7.13 7.89
C VAL A 229 11.68 6.50 8.55
N LEU A 230 12.46 5.73 7.79
CA LEU A 230 13.71 5.12 8.29
C LEU A 230 14.81 6.15 8.57
N SER A 231 14.80 7.31 7.93
CA SER A 231 15.81 8.35 8.13
C SER A 231 15.77 8.90 9.56
N GLY A 232 14.62 8.78 10.24
CA GLY A 232 14.39 9.31 11.58
C GLY A 232 14.29 10.84 11.60
N CYS A 233 14.13 11.49 10.45
CA CYS A 233 13.86 12.93 10.40
C CYS A 233 12.61 13.26 11.24
N SER A 234 12.78 14.19 12.18
CA SER A 234 11.74 14.57 13.13
C SER A 234 10.52 15.16 12.43
N SER A 235 9.34 14.69 12.79
CA SER A 235 8.07 15.32 12.42
C SER A 235 7.72 16.55 13.25
N VAL A 236 8.45 16.80 14.35
CA VAL A 236 8.21 17.90 15.30
C VAL A 236 8.67 19.24 14.73
N ASP A 237 9.68 19.22 13.85
CA ASP A 237 10.29 20.40 13.25
C ASP A 237 9.83 20.64 11.79
N LEU A 238 8.69 20.06 11.41
CA LEU A 238 8.12 20.32 10.10
C LEU A 238 7.70 21.78 10.00
N ASP A 239 8.17 22.46 8.95
CA ASP A 239 7.63 23.76 8.58
C ASP A 239 6.11 23.66 8.42
N GLU A 240 5.38 24.62 8.99
CA GLU A 240 3.91 24.62 9.00
C GLU A 240 3.36 24.65 7.57
N SER A 241 4.10 25.22 6.61
CA SER A 241 3.76 25.16 5.18
C SER A 241 3.72 23.72 4.66
N VAL A 242 4.77 22.93 4.95
CA VAL A 242 4.89 21.52 4.55
C VAL A 242 3.82 20.68 5.21
N LYS A 243 3.53 20.94 6.48
CA LYS A 243 2.50 20.23 7.24
C LYS A 243 1.10 20.48 6.67
N LYS A 244 0.79 21.72 6.28
CA LYS A 244 -0.49 22.06 5.63
C LYS A 244 -0.63 21.40 4.27
N ASP A 245 0.41 21.47 3.43
CA ASP A 245 0.41 20.82 2.11
C ASP A 245 0.26 19.30 2.24
N ALA A 246 0.97 18.70 3.20
CA ALA A 246 0.87 17.26 3.47
C ALA A 246 -0.52 16.88 4.00
N GLN A 247 -1.12 17.69 4.87
CA GLN A 247 -2.49 17.47 5.33
C GLN A 247 -3.48 17.47 4.16
N VAL A 248 -3.40 18.47 3.27
CA VAL A 248 -4.24 18.54 2.07
C VAL A 248 -4.05 17.28 1.22
N ALA A 249 -2.80 16.88 0.95
CA ALA A 249 -2.50 15.68 0.18
C ALA A 249 -3.08 14.40 0.80
N ALA A 250 -2.92 14.21 2.12
CA ALA A 250 -3.47 13.06 2.84
C ALA A 250 -4.99 13.01 2.76
N LEU A 251 -5.66 14.16 2.93
CA LEU A 251 -7.11 14.26 2.84
C LEU A 251 -7.61 13.98 1.43
N SER A 252 -6.97 14.52 0.39
CA SER A 252 -7.34 14.22 -1.00
C SER A 252 -7.16 12.74 -1.33
N TRP A 253 -6.08 12.10 -0.86
CA TRP A 253 -5.87 10.66 -1.03
C TRP A 253 -6.98 9.86 -0.33
N ARG A 254 -7.31 10.19 0.92
CA ARG A 254 -8.40 9.55 1.67
C ARG A 254 -9.74 9.72 0.95
N THR A 255 -10.08 10.93 0.51
CA THR A 255 -11.32 11.22 -0.22
C THR A 255 -11.41 10.38 -1.49
N ARG A 256 -10.32 10.25 -2.25
CA ARG A 256 -10.29 9.32 -3.39
C ARG A 256 -10.62 7.89 -2.99
N LEU A 257 -9.98 7.35 -1.95
CA LEU A 257 -10.26 5.98 -1.49
C LEU A 257 -11.71 5.80 -1.03
N VAL A 258 -12.29 6.83 -0.40
CA VAL A 258 -13.71 6.83 -0.02
C VAL A 258 -14.60 6.77 -1.27
N ASN A 259 -14.32 7.59 -2.28
CA ASN A 259 -15.07 7.62 -3.53
C ASN A 259 -14.93 6.30 -4.33
N GLU A 260 -13.82 5.58 -4.16
CA GLU A 260 -13.58 4.27 -4.80
C GLU A 260 -14.22 3.08 -4.07
N GLY A 261 -15.06 3.32 -3.06
CA GLY A 261 -15.78 2.29 -2.30
C GLY A 261 -15.37 2.16 -0.83
N GLY A 262 -14.53 3.07 -0.33
CA GLY A 262 -14.11 3.13 1.06
C GLY A 262 -12.68 2.66 1.31
N VAL A 263 -12.09 3.14 2.42
CA VAL A 263 -10.72 2.78 2.83
C VAL A 263 -10.57 1.27 3.08
N GLN A 264 -11.65 0.59 3.46
CA GLN A 264 -11.67 -0.86 3.72
C GLN A 264 -11.48 -1.75 2.48
N VAL A 265 -11.68 -1.20 1.28
CA VAL A 265 -11.46 -1.91 -0.01
C VAL A 265 -10.23 -1.39 -0.77
N ALA A 266 -9.42 -0.52 -0.15
CA ALA A 266 -8.21 0.01 -0.77
C ALA A 266 -7.25 -1.12 -1.18
N SER A 267 -6.52 -0.91 -2.28
CA SER A 267 -5.45 -1.82 -2.69
C SER A 267 -4.34 -1.86 -1.62
N ALA A 268 -3.60 -2.97 -1.53
CA ALA A 268 -2.48 -3.07 -0.58
C ALA A 268 -1.41 -1.99 -0.83
N VAL A 269 -1.23 -1.59 -2.09
CA VAL A 269 -0.27 -0.54 -2.49
C VAL A 269 -0.77 0.84 -2.05
N ASP A 270 -2.05 1.16 -2.25
CA ASP A 270 -2.63 2.42 -1.78
C ASP A 270 -2.64 2.50 -0.26
N ALA A 271 -3.02 1.41 0.41
CA ALA A 271 -3.02 1.35 1.87
C ALA A 271 -1.60 1.54 2.43
N LEU A 272 -0.60 0.87 1.86
CA LEU A 272 0.80 1.03 2.23
C LEU A 272 1.32 2.45 1.95
N GLY A 273 1.01 3.01 0.78
CA GLY A 273 1.40 4.37 0.43
C GLY A 273 0.82 5.41 1.40
N LEU A 274 -0.49 5.33 1.67
CA LEU A 274 -1.15 6.28 2.56
C LEU A 274 -0.69 6.12 4.01
N ILE A 275 -0.54 4.91 4.54
CA ILE A 275 -0.05 4.76 5.93
C ILE A 275 1.39 5.23 6.09
N LEU A 276 2.27 5.02 5.11
CA LEU A 276 3.64 5.56 5.13
C LEU A 276 3.65 7.08 5.01
N PHE A 277 2.72 7.65 4.23
CA PHE A 277 2.55 9.10 4.15
C PHE A 277 2.16 9.69 5.52
N LEU A 278 1.17 9.09 6.18
CA LEU A 278 0.76 9.51 7.52
C LEU A 278 1.87 9.31 8.56
N ALA A 279 2.64 8.23 8.44
CA ALA A 279 3.80 7.95 9.27
C ALA A 279 4.94 8.96 9.09
N SER A 280 4.97 9.64 7.94
CA SER A 280 5.98 10.64 7.57
C SER A 280 5.59 12.04 8.02
N PHE A 281 4.34 12.46 7.75
CA PHE A 281 3.93 13.87 7.85
C PHE A 281 2.91 14.16 8.95
N GLY A 282 2.34 13.13 9.57
CA GLY A 282 1.31 13.27 10.60
C GLY A 282 -0.02 12.65 10.20
N ILE A 283 -0.87 12.42 11.21
CA ILE A 283 -2.23 11.89 11.03
C ILE A 283 -3.22 13.04 11.20
N PRO A 284 -3.92 13.48 10.13
CA PRO A 284 -5.00 14.46 10.24
C PRO A 284 -6.15 13.95 11.13
N GLN A 285 -6.90 14.87 11.74
CA GLN A 285 -7.97 14.52 12.67
C GLN A 285 -9.11 13.71 12.00
N GLU A 286 -9.33 13.95 10.71
CA GLU A 286 -10.33 13.30 9.87
C GLU A 286 -10.07 11.80 9.67
N PHE A 287 -8.85 11.33 9.93
CA PHE A 287 -8.52 9.92 9.93
C PHE A 287 -9.03 9.26 11.22
N GLY A 288 -10.20 8.64 11.11
CA GLY A 288 -10.81 7.89 12.19
C GLY A 288 -10.03 6.61 12.53
N CYS A 289 -10.42 5.97 13.63
CA CYS A 289 -9.77 4.72 14.05
C CYS A 289 -10.04 3.56 13.06
N THR A 290 -11.21 3.55 12.43
CA THR A 290 -11.56 2.60 11.37
C THR A 290 -10.67 2.75 10.14
N ASP A 291 -10.37 3.99 9.74
CA ASP A 291 -9.47 4.26 8.61
C ASP A 291 -8.07 3.73 8.91
N MET A 292 -7.53 4.08 10.09
CA MET A 292 -6.21 3.61 10.52
C MET A 292 -6.13 2.07 10.60
N TYR A 293 -7.15 1.43 11.17
CA TYR A 293 -7.24 -0.03 11.22
C TYR A 293 -7.18 -0.65 9.82
N ASN A 294 -8.00 -0.14 8.89
CA ASN A 294 -8.05 -0.67 7.53
C ASN A 294 -6.73 -0.46 6.79
N LEU A 295 -6.12 0.72 6.91
CA LEU A 295 -4.83 1.02 6.28
C LEU A 295 -3.74 0.07 6.79
N LEU A 296 -3.64 -0.15 8.09
CA LEU A 296 -2.65 -1.07 8.67
C LEU A 296 -2.92 -2.53 8.29
N ARG A 297 -4.19 -2.93 8.25
CA ARG A 297 -4.58 -4.29 7.85
C ARG A 297 -4.19 -4.59 6.41
N LEU A 298 -4.38 -3.62 5.52
CA LEU A 298 -4.16 -3.77 4.08
C LEU A 298 -2.72 -3.49 3.65
N SER A 299 -1.93 -2.77 4.44
CA SER A 299 -0.55 -2.36 4.10
C SER A 299 0.52 -3.45 4.25
N ASN A 300 0.13 -4.69 4.58
CA ASN A 300 1.06 -5.78 4.88
C ASN A 300 2.01 -5.46 6.06
N LEU A 301 1.44 -4.92 7.14
CA LEU A 301 2.10 -4.47 8.37
C LEU A 301 3.28 -5.33 8.81
N LYS A 302 3.11 -6.67 8.80
CA LYS A 302 4.15 -7.62 9.25
C LYS A 302 5.47 -7.45 8.49
N LYS A 303 5.42 -7.21 7.17
CA LYS A 303 6.62 -7.07 6.33
C LYS A 303 7.30 -5.71 6.45
N LYS A 304 6.59 -4.69 6.97
CA LYS A 304 7.07 -3.31 7.09
C LYS A 304 7.12 -2.83 8.53
N ALA A 305 7.09 -3.77 9.47
CA ALA A 305 7.00 -3.48 10.90
C ALA A 305 8.23 -2.74 11.43
N ASP A 306 9.41 -3.00 10.88
CA ASP A 306 10.64 -2.27 11.19
C ASP A 306 10.54 -0.79 10.81
N VAL A 307 9.91 -0.48 9.67
CA VAL A 307 9.65 0.89 9.21
C VAL A 307 8.65 1.58 10.13
N PHE A 308 7.49 0.96 10.39
CA PHE A 308 6.44 1.62 11.16
C PHE A 308 6.85 1.91 12.60
N ARG A 309 7.67 1.04 13.22
CA ARG A 309 8.23 1.30 14.56
C ARG A 309 9.19 2.47 14.62
N LYS A 310 9.76 2.89 13.48
CA LYS A 310 10.62 4.08 13.40
C LYS A 310 9.83 5.38 13.30
N SER A 311 8.54 5.32 13.01
CA SER A 311 7.67 6.50 12.99
C SER A 311 7.25 6.89 14.41
N SER A 312 7.78 8.00 14.92
CA SER A 312 7.32 8.60 16.20
C SER A 312 5.83 8.93 16.15
N ILE A 313 5.35 9.45 15.02
CA ILE A 313 3.93 9.79 14.80
C ILE A 313 3.04 8.57 15.06
N LEU A 314 3.34 7.43 14.43
CA LEU A 314 2.55 6.23 14.63
C LEU A 314 2.68 5.74 16.07
N CYS A 315 3.89 5.68 16.63
CA CYS A 315 4.12 5.23 18.00
C CYS A 315 3.36 6.07 19.04
N GLU A 316 3.22 7.38 18.84
CA GLU A 316 2.52 8.27 19.75
C GLU A 316 1.00 8.26 19.55
N LYS A 317 0.52 8.25 18.31
CA LYS A 317 -0.92 8.45 18.00
C LYS A 317 -1.70 7.15 17.88
N MET A 318 -1.04 6.03 17.57
CA MET A 318 -1.71 4.75 17.38
C MET A 318 -2.25 4.12 18.67
N PRO A 319 -1.56 4.14 19.82
CA PRO A 319 -2.07 3.51 21.04
C PRO A 319 -3.48 3.99 21.41
N GLY A 320 -3.71 5.30 21.46
CA GLY A 320 -5.03 5.87 21.77
C GLY A 320 -6.11 5.54 20.71
N LYS A 321 -5.73 5.42 19.43
CA LYS A 321 -6.67 4.99 18.39
C LYS A 321 -6.99 3.49 18.49
N ILE A 322 -6.03 2.65 18.86
CA ILE A 322 -6.21 1.21 19.07
C ILE A 322 -7.12 0.95 20.28
N GLU A 323 -6.90 1.67 21.38
CA GLU A 323 -7.74 1.61 22.57
C GLU A 323 -9.20 1.91 22.26
N LEU A 324 -9.45 2.93 21.42
CA LEU A 324 -10.80 3.30 21.01
C LEU A 324 -11.46 2.20 20.15
N VAL A 325 -10.71 1.50 19.28
CA VAL A 325 -11.25 0.38 18.49
C VAL A 325 -11.55 -0.81 19.38
N ALA A 326 -10.65 -1.14 20.31
CA ALA A 326 -10.83 -2.24 21.26
C ALA A 326 -12.08 -2.01 22.11
N HIS A 327 -12.21 -0.82 22.71
CA HIS A 327 -13.39 -0.42 23.47
C HIS A 327 -14.66 -0.52 22.63
N LYS A 328 -14.71 0.12 21.45
CA LYS A 328 -15.91 0.07 20.59
C LYS A 328 -16.30 -1.34 20.13
N SER A 329 -15.32 -2.23 19.95
CA SER A 329 -15.56 -3.62 19.53
C SER A 329 -16.04 -4.50 20.68
N LEU A 330 -15.58 -4.24 21.91
CA LEU A 330 -16.01 -4.96 23.11
C LEU A 330 -17.43 -4.57 23.56
N PHE A 331 -17.83 -3.31 23.41
CA PHE A 331 -19.14 -2.82 23.85
C PHE A 331 -20.26 -2.89 22.79
N LYS A 332 -19.96 -3.34 21.56
CA LYS A 332 -20.96 -3.60 20.51
C LYS A 332 -20.99 -5.09 20.16
N LEU A 333 -21.60 -5.92 21.00
CA LEU A 333 -21.78 -7.34 20.68
C LEU A 333 -23.28 -7.68 20.56
N PRO A 334 -23.75 -7.95 19.33
CA PRO A 334 -24.41 -9.19 18.97
C PRO A 334 -23.36 -10.20 18.51
N ILE A 335 -23.63 -11.46 18.82
CA ILE A 335 -22.76 -12.64 18.68
C ILE A 335 -22.41 -12.86 17.20
N ASP A 336 -21.24 -12.40 16.76
CA ASP A 336 -20.61 -12.90 15.54
C ASP A 336 -19.11 -13.13 15.80
N PHE A 337 -18.81 -14.36 16.21
CA PHE A 337 -17.54 -14.75 16.86
C PHE A 337 -16.34 -14.65 15.90
N HIS A 338 -16.57 -14.80 14.59
CA HIS A 338 -15.50 -14.91 13.59
C HIS A 338 -14.93 -13.56 13.15
N LEU A 339 -15.77 -12.54 12.95
CA LEU A 339 -15.34 -11.18 12.62
C LEU A 339 -14.67 -10.49 13.83
N THR A 340 -15.11 -10.86 15.03
CA THR A 340 -14.59 -10.39 16.30
C THR A 340 -13.18 -10.92 16.57
N GLY A 341 -12.93 -12.20 16.30
CA GLY A 341 -11.60 -12.82 16.47
C GLY A 341 -10.51 -12.23 15.59
N HIS A 342 -10.78 -11.94 14.31
CA HIS A 342 -9.77 -11.36 13.41
C HIS A 342 -9.46 -9.91 13.77
N LYS A 343 -10.46 -9.13 14.20
CA LYS A 343 -10.27 -7.77 14.74
C LYS A 343 -9.50 -7.80 16.06
N LEU A 344 -9.82 -8.72 16.97
CA LEU A 344 -9.10 -8.88 18.24
C LEU A 344 -7.64 -9.28 18.01
N TYR A 345 -7.39 -10.27 17.14
CA TYR A 345 -6.04 -10.71 16.80
C TYR A 345 -5.23 -9.58 16.16
N PHE A 346 -5.82 -8.83 15.23
CA PHE A 346 -5.14 -7.69 14.62
C PHE A 346 -4.90 -6.55 15.62
N THR A 347 -5.84 -6.29 16.53
CA THR A 347 -5.67 -5.34 17.64
C THR A 347 -4.54 -5.77 18.57
N LEU A 348 -4.49 -7.04 18.98
CA LEU A 348 -3.42 -7.59 19.82
C LEU A 348 -2.07 -7.53 19.10
N MET A 349 -2.07 -7.85 17.81
CA MET A 349 -0.90 -7.72 16.94
C MET A 349 -0.42 -6.27 16.92
N LEU A 350 -1.31 -5.30 16.71
CA LEU A 350 -1.00 -3.86 16.74
C LEU A 350 -0.47 -3.41 18.11
N ILE A 351 -1.04 -3.89 19.21
CA ILE A 351 -0.59 -3.58 20.57
C ILE A 351 0.86 -4.08 20.77
N GLN A 352 1.16 -5.32 20.37
CA GLN A 352 2.52 -5.87 20.41
C GLN A 352 3.49 -5.12 19.47
N TYR A 353 2.99 -4.58 18.36
CA TYR A 353 3.81 -3.85 17.39
C TYR A 353 4.17 -2.43 17.84
N VAL A 354 3.25 -1.73 18.52
CA VAL A 354 3.39 -0.31 18.86
C VAL A 354 3.95 -0.10 20.27
N ASN A 355 3.76 -1.05 21.20
CA ASN A 355 4.23 -0.92 22.58
C ASN A 355 5.09 -2.12 23.03
N PRO A 356 6.40 -2.11 22.75
CA PRO A 356 7.31 -3.17 23.22
C PRO A 356 7.63 -3.08 24.71
N VAL A 357 7.26 -2.00 25.41
CA VAL A 357 7.56 -1.79 26.84
C VAL A 357 6.31 -2.02 27.69
N GLY A 358 6.02 -3.31 27.93
CA GLY A 358 5.37 -3.94 29.11
C GLY A 358 4.16 -3.36 29.85
N ALA A 359 3.86 -2.05 29.83
CA ALA A 359 2.90 -1.44 30.76
C ALA A 359 1.44 -1.57 30.31
N SER A 360 1.14 -1.39 29.02
CA SER A 360 -0.24 -1.53 28.51
C SER A 360 -0.63 -2.99 28.23
N THR A 361 0.34 -3.89 28.07
CA THR A 361 0.08 -5.31 27.84
C THR A 361 -0.56 -5.96 29.07
N ILE A 362 -0.16 -5.54 30.28
CA ILE A 362 -0.72 -6.04 31.55
C ILE A 362 -2.19 -5.62 31.69
N HIS A 363 -2.52 -4.35 31.44
CA HIS A 363 -3.88 -3.83 31.59
C HIS A 363 -4.88 -4.45 30.59
N TYR A 364 -4.40 -4.92 29.43
CA TYR A 364 -5.21 -5.64 28.43
C TYR A 364 -5.31 -7.14 28.71
N LEU A 365 -4.26 -7.77 29.26
CA LEU A 365 -4.31 -9.15 29.73
C LEU A 365 -5.26 -9.27 30.93
N GLU A 366 -5.26 -8.31 31.85
CA GLU A 366 -6.26 -8.22 32.93
C GLU A 366 -7.69 -8.03 32.39
N CYS A 367 -7.85 -7.27 31.30
CA CYS A 367 -9.15 -7.11 30.63
C CYS A 367 -9.61 -8.41 29.93
N LEU A 368 -8.67 -9.24 29.45
CA LEU A 368 -8.94 -10.57 28.90
C LEU A 368 -9.22 -11.61 29.99
N ASP A 369 -8.56 -11.53 31.15
CA ASP A 369 -8.85 -12.40 32.31
C ASP A 369 -10.25 -12.14 32.89
N THR A 370 -10.74 -10.90 32.82
CA THR A 370 -12.14 -10.58 33.20
C THR A 370 -13.18 -11.18 32.24
N LEU A 371 -12.78 -11.65 31.05
CA LEU A 371 -13.70 -12.16 30.01
C LEU A 371 -13.95 -13.67 30.05
N GLN A 372 -13.38 -14.44 31.00
CA GLN A 372 -13.54 -15.91 31.12
C GLN A 372 -13.78 -16.63 29.78
N LEU A 373 -12.76 -16.66 28.93
CA LEU A 373 -12.67 -17.61 27.80
C LEU A 373 -12.17 -18.97 28.30
#